data_AF-A0A6S6S4V2-F1
#
_entry.id   AF-A0A6S6S4V2-F1
#
_cell.length_a   1.000
_cell.length_b   1.000
_cell.length_c   1.000
_cell.angle_alpha   90.00
_cell.angle_beta   90.00
_cell.angle_gamma   90.00
#
_symmetry.space_group_name_H-M   'P 1'
#
loop_
_entity.id
_entity.type
_entity.pdbx_description
1 polymer ?
#
loop_
_entity_poly.entity_id
_entity_poly.type
_entity_poly.pdbx_seq_one_letter_code
_entity_poly.pdbx_strand_id
1 'polypeptide(L)'
;MSKLNNSVVENSTTDTINMSDLSKLISPYIVELKDFIKLGDTPFRLNAFNGVYAPAKAGKSYFVLEQLNTLDPKYTVIWLDGDRNAELKDKFENIKHCPVSRTSELIDTLTHSNNRLDNYIVIIDSFKDFSLGHDTDSNSGCQKIFMKYQELLDKGATLVIIFHSTKLRDGNGNSFDFKIKGNEDVIESKMDFMYKLERIDNGVRLIVQCARDEALPKGKPIFLTDINILKQNIIKAVNENPNISLRELKKVKGLSPYSQEIDNLKGTLYLIEKTKNEGKKGQPRQVVKLI
;
A
#
# COMPACT_ATOMS: atom_id res chain seq x y z
N MET A 1 41.41 -52.28 -42.37
CA MET A 1 41.89 -52.72 -41.05
C MET A 1 42.89 -51.69 -40.53
N SER A 2 42.49 -50.85 -39.59
CA SER A 2 43.36 -50.35 -38.53
C SER A 2 42.49 -50.10 -37.30
N LYS A 3 42.76 -50.87 -36.24
CA LYS A 3 42.26 -50.62 -34.88
C LYS A 3 43.11 -49.51 -34.30
N LEU A 4 42.54 -48.64 -33.46
CA LEU A 4 43.14 -47.80 -32.40
C LEU A 4 42.08 -46.74 -32.03
N ASN A 5 41.72 -46.42 -30.80
CA ASN A 5 42.01 -46.96 -29.48
C ASN A 5 40.93 -46.38 -28.56
N ASN A 6 40.24 -47.22 -27.79
CA ASN A 6 39.45 -46.76 -26.64
C ASN A 6 40.42 -46.48 -25.49
N SER A 7 40.48 -45.26 -24.99
CA SER A 7 40.90 -44.99 -23.62
C SER A 7 40.05 -43.86 -23.04
N VAL A 8 39.00 -44.30 -22.34
CA VAL A 8 38.30 -43.53 -21.32
C VAL A 8 39.30 -43.22 -20.21
N VAL A 9 39.48 -41.93 -19.90
CA VAL A 9 39.95 -41.49 -18.58
C VAL A 9 39.04 -40.34 -18.16
N GLU A 10 37.86 -40.68 -17.67
CA GLU A 10 37.09 -39.79 -16.80
C GLU A 10 37.72 -39.83 -15.41
N ASN A 11 38.58 -38.86 -15.11
CA ASN A 11 38.86 -38.50 -13.72
C ASN A 11 38.05 -37.24 -13.42
N SER A 12 36.75 -37.43 -13.13
CA SER A 12 35.95 -36.41 -12.46
C SER A 12 36.20 -36.52 -10.96
N THR A 13 37.22 -35.82 -10.49
CA THR A 13 37.29 -35.44 -9.07
C THR A 13 36.13 -34.49 -8.82
N THR A 14 35.01 -35.03 -8.37
CA THR A 14 33.92 -34.25 -7.78
C THR A 14 34.44 -33.69 -6.47
N ASP A 15 35.12 -32.55 -6.57
CA ASP A 15 35.44 -31.70 -5.42
C ASP A 15 34.13 -31.42 -4.69
N THR A 16 33.96 -32.11 -3.57
CA THR A 16 32.74 -32.03 -2.78
C THR A 16 32.83 -30.69 -2.08
N ILE A 17 32.17 -29.68 -2.65
CA ILE A 17 32.16 -28.33 -2.08
C ILE A 17 31.63 -28.44 -0.66
N ASN A 18 32.51 -28.23 0.31
CA ASN A 18 32.18 -28.25 1.72
C ASN A 18 31.24 -27.08 1.99
N MET A 19 29.99 -27.38 2.37
CA MET A 19 28.95 -26.38 2.63
C MET A 19 29.37 -25.35 3.69
N SER A 20 30.29 -25.71 4.60
CA SER A 20 30.82 -24.76 5.59
C SER A 20 31.78 -23.72 4.99
N ASP A 21 32.52 -24.09 3.94
CA ASP A 21 33.40 -23.16 3.21
C ASP A 21 32.58 -22.27 2.27
N LEU A 22 31.53 -22.83 1.64
CA LEU A 22 30.57 -22.04 0.87
C LEU A 22 29.86 -20.99 1.74
N SER A 23 29.38 -21.38 2.93
CA SER A 23 28.72 -20.48 3.88
C SER A 23 29.60 -19.31 4.32
N LYS A 24 30.90 -19.55 4.59
CA LYS A 24 31.87 -18.49 4.90
C LYS A 24 32.13 -17.57 3.72
N LEU A 25 32.17 -18.10 2.50
CA LEU A 25 32.40 -17.33 1.29
C LEU A 25 31.22 -16.39 0.96
N ILE A 26 29.99 -16.86 1.20
CA ILE A 26 28.77 -16.10 0.92
C ILE A 26 28.31 -15.22 2.09
N SER A 27 28.72 -15.51 3.32
CA SER A 27 28.29 -14.77 4.53
C SER A 27 28.45 -13.25 4.44
N PRO A 28 29.52 -12.68 3.86
CA PRO A 28 29.64 -11.23 3.65
C PRO A 28 28.60 -10.65 2.68
N TYR A 29 27.98 -11.51 1.86
CA TYR A 29 26.98 -11.17 0.85
C TYR A 29 25.56 -11.60 1.23
N ILE A 30 25.39 -12.33 2.35
CA ILE A 30 24.08 -12.60 2.92
C ILE A 30 23.61 -11.33 3.61
N VAL A 31 22.72 -10.60 2.94
CA VAL A 31 21.99 -9.48 3.52
C VAL A 31 20.72 -10.04 4.14
N GLU A 32 20.60 -9.99 5.46
CA GLU A 32 19.30 -10.18 6.10
C GLU A 32 18.37 -9.06 5.63
N LEU A 33 17.35 -9.43 4.86
CA LEU A 33 16.29 -8.51 4.47
C LEU A 33 15.53 -8.13 5.73
N LYS A 34 15.68 -6.87 6.16
CA LYS A 34 14.88 -6.34 7.26
C LYS A 34 13.42 -6.23 6.81
N ASP A 35 12.52 -6.66 7.66
CA ASP A 35 11.09 -6.48 7.44
C ASP A 35 10.76 -4.99 7.26
N PHE A 36 9.85 -4.72 6.32
CA PHE A 36 9.32 -3.38 6.13
C PHE A 36 8.46 -2.96 7.32
N ILE A 37 8.78 -1.80 7.91
CA ILE A 37 8.08 -1.29 9.09
C ILE A 37 6.82 -0.53 8.65
N LYS A 38 5.66 -0.87 9.24
CA LYS A 38 4.40 -0.15 9.04
C LYS A 38 4.46 1.30 9.50
N LEU A 39 3.93 2.20 8.68
CA LEU A 39 3.71 3.60 9.03
C LEU A 39 2.42 3.73 9.86
N GLY A 40 2.52 3.51 11.17
CA GLY A 40 1.35 3.53 12.07
C GLY A 40 0.26 2.55 11.60
N ASP A 41 -0.99 3.02 11.58
CA ASP A 41 -2.16 2.25 11.10
C ASP A 41 -2.40 2.39 9.60
N THR A 42 -1.50 3.06 8.86
CA THR A 42 -1.64 3.25 7.41
C THR A 42 -1.27 1.97 6.65
N PRO A 43 -1.69 1.83 5.38
CA PRO A 43 -1.22 0.72 4.53
C PRO A 43 0.28 0.83 4.18
N PHE A 44 0.93 1.97 4.40
CA PHE A 44 2.27 2.27 3.88
C PHE A 44 3.39 1.71 4.75
N ARG A 45 4.60 1.66 4.18
CA ARG A 45 5.83 1.21 4.83
C ARG A 45 6.93 2.26 4.80
N LEU A 46 7.69 2.33 5.89
CA LEU A 46 8.87 3.19 6.02
C LEU A 46 9.98 2.77 5.05
N ASN A 47 10.72 3.77 4.57
CA ASN A 47 11.87 3.62 3.68
C ASN A 47 11.57 2.72 2.47
N ALA A 48 10.37 2.93 1.90
CA ALA A 48 9.86 2.15 0.79
C ALA A 48 9.20 3.05 -0.27
N PHE A 49 9.13 2.52 -1.48
CA PHE A 49 8.24 3.00 -2.52
C PHE A 49 6.83 2.48 -2.31
N ASN A 50 5.92 3.39 -1.99
CA ASN A 50 4.50 3.10 -1.79
C ASN A 50 3.67 3.73 -2.92
N GLY A 51 3.06 2.94 -3.78
CA GLY A 51 2.25 3.39 -4.90
C GLY A 51 0.75 3.29 -4.63
N VAL A 52 -0.03 4.31 -5.03
CA VAL A 52 -1.49 4.26 -5.04
C VAL A 52 -2.01 4.74 -6.39
N TYR A 53 -2.92 3.99 -7.00
CA TYR A 53 -3.53 4.39 -8.28
C TYR A 53 -5.03 4.12 -8.33
N ALA A 54 -5.72 4.99 -9.06
CA ALA A 54 -7.15 4.96 -9.31
C ALA A 54 -7.53 6.02 -10.36
N PRO A 55 -8.74 5.92 -10.97
CA PRO A 55 -9.19 6.90 -11.94
C PRO A 55 -9.26 8.32 -11.35
N ALA A 56 -9.31 9.31 -12.23
CA ALA A 56 -9.57 10.69 -11.82
C ALA A 56 -10.85 10.77 -10.97
N LYS A 57 -10.84 11.65 -9.95
CA LYS A 57 -11.93 11.86 -8.99
C LYS A 57 -12.26 10.67 -8.07
N ALA A 58 -11.45 9.60 -8.05
CA ALA A 58 -11.58 8.53 -7.06
C ALA A 58 -11.15 8.94 -5.63
N GLY A 59 -10.61 10.16 -5.46
CA GLY A 59 -10.17 10.70 -4.18
C GLY A 59 -8.85 10.12 -3.68
N LYS A 60 -7.87 9.93 -4.58
CA LYS A 60 -6.53 9.42 -4.27
C LYS A 60 -5.76 10.35 -3.33
N SER A 61 -5.64 11.63 -3.72
CA SER A 61 -4.94 12.66 -2.94
C SER A 61 -5.55 12.79 -1.56
N TYR A 62 -6.87 12.96 -1.48
CA TYR A 62 -7.58 12.98 -0.19
C TYR A 62 -7.29 11.73 0.67
N PHE A 63 -7.37 10.53 0.08
CA PHE A 63 -7.07 9.29 0.81
C PHE A 63 -5.65 9.29 1.38
N VAL A 64 -4.64 9.57 0.55
CA VAL A 64 -3.23 9.55 0.99
C VAL A 64 -2.99 10.60 2.08
N LEU A 65 -3.50 11.82 1.89
CA LEU A 65 -3.37 12.90 2.87
C LEU A 65 -4.06 12.55 4.19
N GLU A 66 -5.28 12.00 4.15
CA GLU A 66 -6.01 11.56 5.33
C GLU A 66 -5.26 10.48 6.12
N GLN A 67 -4.70 9.48 5.43
CA GLN A 67 -3.92 8.42 6.08
C GLN A 67 -2.65 8.95 6.74
N LEU A 68 -1.96 9.90 6.11
CA LEU A 68 -0.67 10.39 6.61
C LEU A 68 -0.82 11.53 7.64
N ASN A 69 -1.96 12.22 7.66
CA ASN A 69 -2.21 13.32 8.60
C ASN A 69 -2.33 12.85 10.06
N THR A 70 -2.60 11.58 10.31
CA THR A 70 -2.73 11.01 11.66
C THR A 70 -1.42 10.44 12.23
N LEU A 71 -0.33 10.53 11.47
CA LEU A 71 0.97 10.03 11.90
C LEU A 71 1.55 10.83 13.07
N ASP A 72 2.45 10.18 13.82
CA ASP A 72 3.21 10.79 14.90
C ASP A 72 3.96 12.06 14.40
N PRO A 73 3.91 13.19 15.14
CA PRO A 73 4.59 14.44 14.78
C PRO A 73 6.11 14.33 14.55
N LYS A 74 6.75 13.23 14.94
CA LYS A 74 8.16 12.97 14.60
C LYS A 74 8.40 12.86 13.09
N TYR A 75 7.38 12.52 12.31
CA TYR A 75 7.48 12.45 10.85
C TYR A 75 7.24 13.82 10.22
N THR A 76 8.08 14.18 9.26
CA THR A 76 7.83 15.35 8.40
C THR A 76 7.19 14.88 7.10
N VAL A 77 5.90 15.15 6.93
CA VAL A 77 5.15 14.83 5.71
C VAL A 77 5.15 16.03 4.77
N ILE A 78 5.65 15.84 3.55
CA ILE A 78 5.71 16.84 2.51
C ILE A 78 4.87 16.38 1.33
N TRP A 79 3.95 17.23 0.87
CA TRP A 79 3.11 16.95 -0.28
C TRP A 79 3.51 17.79 -1.48
N LEU A 80 3.96 17.11 -2.53
CA LEU A 80 4.27 17.69 -3.83
C LEU A 80 3.02 17.62 -4.71
N ASP A 81 2.32 18.75 -4.88
CA ASP A 81 0.99 18.83 -5.50
C ASP A 81 1.05 19.25 -6.98
N GLY A 82 1.29 18.27 -7.84
CA GLY A 82 1.27 18.26 -9.31
C GLY A 82 -0.12 18.48 -9.92
N ASP A 83 -1.15 17.86 -9.33
CA ASP A 83 -2.54 17.92 -9.79
C ASP A 83 -3.24 19.25 -9.39
N ARG A 84 -2.57 20.11 -8.60
CA ARG A 84 -3.04 21.45 -8.17
C ARG A 84 -4.31 21.40 -7.29
N ASN A 85 -4.39 20.44 -6.38
CA ASN A 85 -5.49 20.30 -5.43
C ASN A 85 -5.37 21.25 -4.22
N ALA A 86 -5.05 22.53 -4.46
CA ALA A 86 -4.75 23.50 -3.42
C ALA A 86 -5.88 23.69 -2.39
N GLU A 87 -7.11 23.33 -2.73
CA GLU A 87 -8.26 23.33 -1.81
C GLU A 87 -8.16 22.30 -0.67
N LEU A 88 -7.23 21.35 -0.75
CA LEU A 88 -6.98 20.35 0.28
C LEU A 88 -5.91 20.79 1.29
N LYS A 89 -5.10 21.81 0.97
CA LYS A 89 -3.91 22.16 1.76
C LYS A 89 -4.22 22.49 3.24
N ASP A 90 -5.33 23.17 3.49
CA ASP A 90 -5.71 23.64 4.83
C ASP A 90 -6.53 22.59 5.60
N LYS A 91 -6.79 21.42 5.00
CA LYS A 91 -7.57 20.34 5.64
C LYS A 91 -6.70 19.35 6.42
N PHE A 92 -5.38 19.35 6.19
CA PHE A 92 -4.44 18.37 6.73
C PHE A 92 -3.27 19.09 7.39
N GLU A 93 -3.47 19.51 8.65
CA GLU A 93 -2.56 20.36 9.40
C GLU A 93 -1.13 19.78 9.56
N ASN A 94 -1.00 18.45 9.56
CA ASN A 94 0.30 17.78 9.72
C ASN A 94 1.06 17.61 8.39
N ILE A 95 0.56 18.16 7.28
CA ILE A 95 1.14 17.99 5.96
C ILE A 95 1.63 19.33 5.40
N LYS A 96 2.93 19.40 5.07
CA LYS A 96 3.53 20.56 4.42
C LYS A 96 3.25 20.52 2.93
N HIS A 97 2.35 21.38 2.45
CA HIS A 97 2.06 21.54 1.02
C HIS A 97 3.18 22.27 0.28
N CYS A 98 3.59 21.73 -0.87
CA CYS A 98 4.52 22.35 -1.81
C CYS A 98 3.88 22.42 -3.21
N PRO A 99 3.70 23.62 -3.78
CA PRO A 99 3.08 23.78 -5.09
C PRO A 99 4.03 23.38 -6.24
N VAL A 100 3.45 22.97 -7.37
CA VAL A 100 4.15 22.53 -8.61
C VAL A 100 5.38 23.36 -8.96
N SER A 101 5.28 24.69 -8.84
CA SER A 101 6.30 25.62 -9.31
C SER A 101 7.65 25.54 -8.58
N ARG A 102 7.71 24.88 -7.42
CA ARG A 102 8.94 24.76 -6.61
C ARG A 102 9.42 23.31 -6.43
N THR A 103 8.83 22.39 -7.18
CA THR A 103 8.92 20.98 -6.79
C THR A 103 10.18 20.29 -7.27
N SER A 104 10.66 20.61 -8.47
CA SER A 104 11.96 20.13 -8.97
C SER A 104 13.08 20.62 -8.07
N GLU A 105 13.05 21.90 -7.69
CA GLU A 105 13.99 22.49 -6.75
C GLU A 105 13.97 21.79 -5.39
N LEU A 106 12.79 21.41 -4.89
CA LEU A 106 12.67 20.70 -3.61
C LEU A 106 13.22 19.28 -3.69
N ILE A 107 12.89 18.51 -4.73
CA ILE A 107 13.46 17.17 -4.95
C ILE A 107 14.98 17.28 -5.00
N ASP A 108 15.52 18.19 -5.83
CA ASP A 108 16.96 18.40 -5.92
C ASP A 108 17.57 18.85 -4.60
N THR A 109 16.92 19.75 -3.85
CA THR A 109 17.41 20.22 -2.55
C THR A 109 17.49 19.07 -1.55
N LEU A 110 16.44 18.25 -1.44
CA LEU A 110 16.42 17.09 -0.56
C LEU A 110 17.52 16.09 -0.96
N THR A 111 17.63 15.81 -2.26
CA THR A 111 18.59 14.87 -2.82
C THR A 111 20.05 15.34 -2.73
N HIS A 112 20.33 16.65 -2.71
CA HIS A 112 21.71 17.16 -2.56
C HIS A 112 22.04 17.62 -1.13
N SER A 113 21.08 17.63 -0.21
CA SER A 113 21.34 17.97 1.20
C SER A 113 22.28 16.96 1.89
N ASN A 114 23.08 17.37 2.88
CA ASN A 114 23.86 16.42 3.67
C ASN A 114 23.03 15.67 4.74
N ASN A 115 21.74 15.96 4.83
CA ASN A 115 20.88 15.44 5.87
C ASN A 115 20.33 14.06 5.52
N ARG A 116 20.25 13.19 6.53
CA ARG A 116 19.43 11.98 6.48
C ARG A 116 17.95 12.35 6.44
N LEU A 117 17.16 11.54 5.75
CA LEU A 117 15.73 11.73 5.53
C LEU A 117 14.88 10.64 6.21
N ASP A 118 15.43 9.94 7.21
CA ASP A 118 14.80 8.78 7.87
C ASP A 118 13.38 9.03 8.43
N ASN A 119 13.04 10.29 8.75
CA ASN A 119 11.72 10.71 9.25
C ASN A 119 10.89 11.50 8.22
N TYR A 120 11.35 11.60 6.97
CA TYR A 120 10.64 12.33 5.92
C TYR A 120 9.75 11.38 5.12
N ILE A 121 8.52 11.82 4.90
CA ILE A 121 7.56 11.16 4.01
C ILE A 121 7.25 12.15 2.89
N VAL A 122 7.61 11.82 1.66
CA VAL A 122 7.38 12.69 0.50
C VAL A 122 6.28 12.08 -0.36
N ILE A 123 5.18 12.82 -0.51
CA ILE A 123 4.05 12.46 -1.35
C ILE A 123 4.25 13.07 -2.73
N ILE A 124 4.27 12.25 -3.78
CA ILE A 124 4.41 12.64 -5.18
C ILE A 124 3.03 12.56 -5.85
N ASP A 125 2.35 13.68 -6.05
CA ASP A 125 0.95 13.72 -6.52
C ASP A 125 0.74 14.62 -7.76
N SER A 126 0.86 14.18 -9.00
CA SER A 126 0.95 12.79 -9.44
C SER A 126 2.28 12.47 -10.11
N PHE A 127 2.62 11.19 -10.22
CA PHE A 127 3.83 10.69 -10.90
C PHE A 127 4.09 11.37 -12.25
N LYS A 128 3.02 11.62 -13.02
CA LYS A 128 3.11 12.23 -14.35
C LYS A 128 3.65 13.67 -14.30
N ASP A 129 3.23 14.45 -13.32
CA ASP A 129 3.60 15.87 -13.20
C ASP A 129 5.00 16.05 -12.59
N PHE A 130 5.54 14.96 -12.03
CA PHE A 130 6.89 14.88 -11.49
C PHE A 130 7.80 13.98 -12.33
N SER A 131 7.64 14.02 -13.66
CA SER A 131 8.47 13.24 -14.58
C SER A 131 9.88 13.82 -14.79
N LEU A 132 10.16 15.02 -14.26
CA LEU A 132 11.46 15.69 -14.34
C LEU A 132 11.98 15.86 -15.78
N GLY A 133 11.06 16.08 -16.72
CA GLY A 133 11.39 16.22 -18.15
C GLY A 133 11.64 14.89 -18.87
N HIS A 134 11.42 13.75 -18.20
CA HIS A 134 11.48 12.44 -18.83
C HIS A 134 10.10 11.94 -19.27
N ASP A 135 10.10 11.08 -20.28
CA ASP A 135 8.90 10.42 -20.78
C ASP A 135 8.50 9.26 -19.86
N THR A 136 7.27 9.30 -19.36
CA THR A 136 6.70 8.29 -18.45
C THR A 136 6.33 6.98 -19.16
N ASP A 137 6.17 6.99 -20.48
CA ASP A 137 5.74 5.81 -21.25
C ASP A 137 6.94 5.00 -21.77
N SER A 138 8.07 5.64 -22.07
CA SER A 138 9.31 4.95 -22.41
C SER A 138 9.93 4.22 -21.21
N ASN A 139 10.55 3.06 -21.48
CA ASN A 139 11.27 2.30 -20.46
C ASN A 139 12.43 3.13 -19.87
N SER A 140 13.26 3.73 -20.74
CA SER A 140 14.42 4.53 -20.31
C SER A 140 14.04 5.80 -19.56
N GLY A 141 12.98 6.50 -19.96
CA GLY A 141 12.48 7.69 -19.26
C GLY A 141 11.91 7.35 -17.89
N CYS A 142 11.05 6.33 -17.82
CA CYS A 142 10.47 5.88 -16.55
C CYS A 142 11.56 5.41 -15.56
N GLN A 143 12.57 4.68 -16.04
CA GLN A 143 13.73 4.30 -15.20
C GLN A 143 14.49 5.51 -14.65
N LYS A 144 14.74 6.55 -15.46
CA LYS A 144 15.43 7.77 -15.00
C LYS A 144 14.67 8.50 -13.90
N ILE A 145 13.33 8.54 -14.00
CA ILE A 145 12.48 9.12 -12.94
C ILE A 145 12.67 8.34 -11.63
N PHE A 146 12.58 7.02 -11.69
CA PHE A 146 12.76 6.18 -10.50
C PHE A 146 14.19 6.21 -9.94
N MET A 147 15.21 6.40 -10.78
CA MET A 147 16.58 6.64 -10.29
C MET A 147 16.64 7.90 -9.43
N LYS A 148 15.99 8.99 -9.85
CA LYS A 148 15.96 10.21 -9.04
C LYS A 148 15.22 10.00 -7.72
N TYR A 149 14.13 9.26 -7.74
CA TYR A 149 13.41 8.94 -6.51
C TYR A 149 14.19 7.98 -5.60
N GLN A 150 14.97 7.05 -6.17
CA GLN A 150 15.85 6.17 -5.41
C GLN A 150 16.88 6.97 -4.61
N GLU A 151 17.40 8.08 -5.16
CA GLU A 151 18.33 8.96 -4.43
C GLU A 151 17.71 9.55 -3.14
N LEU A 152 16.38 9.74 -3.08
CA LEU A 152 15.68 10.14 -1.85
C LEU A 152 15.54 8.96 -0.88
N LEU A 153 15.21 7.78 -1.41
CA LEU A 153 15.07 6.54 -0.62
C LEU A 153 16.40 6.14 0.03
N ASP A 154 17.51 6.25 -0.70
CA ASP A 154 18.86 5.93 -0.21
C ASP A 154 19.28 6.82 0.98
N LYS A 155 18.67 8.01 1.09
CA LYS A 155 18.82 8.90 2.25
C LYS A 155 17.92 8.57 3.42
N GLY A 156 17.03 7.59 3.30
CA GLY A 156 16.07 7.15 4.31
C GLY A 156 14.67 7.70 4.15
N ALA A 157 14.38 8.49 3.10
CA ALA A 157 13.03 9.01 2.89
C ALA A 157 12.04 7.88 2.61
N THR A 158 10.79 8.08 2.98
CA THR A 158 9.67 7.26 2.52
C THR A 158 8.94 7.97 1.38
N LEU A 159 8.65 7.26 0.30
CA LEU A 159 7.97 7.84 -0.85
C LEU A 159 6.56 7.26 -1.00
N VAL A 160 5.57 8.14 -1.11
CA VAL A 160 4.18 7.78 -1.44
C VAL A 160 3.81 8.40 -2.78
N ILE A 161 3.70 7.58 -3.81
CA ILE A 161 3.54 8.04 -5.19
C ILE A 161 2.11 7.77 -5.65
N ILE A 162 1.45 8.83 -6.11
CA ILE A 162 0.09 8.76 -6.65
C ILE A 162 0.15 8.68 -8.17
N PHE A 163 -0.43 7.62 -8.72
CA PHE A 163 -0.50 7.42 -10.17
C PHE A 163 -1.91 7.65 -10.71
N HIS A 164 -1.98 8.27 -11.88
CA HIS A 164 -3.20 8.29 -12.68
C HIS A 164 -3.45 6.93 -13.32
N SER A 165 -4.71 6.62 -13.60
CA SER A 165 -5.11 5.40 -14.29
C SER A 165 -6.05 5.67 -15.46
N THR A 166 -6.13 4.72 -16.38
CA THR A 166 -7.04 4.73 -17.52
C THR A 166 -8.03 3.59 -17.38
N LYS A 167 -9.32 3.91 -17.55
CA LYS A 167 -10.40 2.90 -17.55
C LYS A 167 -10.26 1.97 -18.74
N LEU A 168 -10.28 0.67 -18.48
CA LEU A 168 -10.39 -0.39 -19.48
C LEU A 168 -11.87 -0.61 -19.80
N ARG A 169 -12.19 -0.63 -21.09
CA ARG A 169 -13.56 -0.77 -21.60
C ARG A 169 -13.71 -2.04 -22.41
N ASP A 170 -14.86 -2.69 -22.30
CA ASP A 170 -15.23 -3.81 -23.16
C ASP A 170 -15.62 -3.31 -24.58
N GLY A 171 -15.89 -4.25 -25.50
CA GLY A 171 -16.35 -3.92 -26.85
C GLY A 171 -17.70 -3.18 -26.92
N ASN A 172 -18.45 -3.17 -25.81
CA ASN A 172 -19.71 -2.44 -25.64
C ASN A 172 -19.52 -1.06 -24.99
N GLY A 173 -18.29 -0.67 -24.67
CA GLY A 173 -17.95 0.59 -24.02
C GLY A 173 -18.11 0.63 -22.49
N ASN A 174 -18.50 -0.48 -21.85
CA ASN A 174 -18.62 -0.57 -20.40
C ASN A 174 -17.24 -0.67 -19.75
N SER A 175 -17.00 0.11 -18.70
CA SER A 175 -15.77 0.04 -17.92
C SER A 175 -15.78 -1.21 -17.04
N PHE A 176 -14.81 -2.11 -17.21
CA PHE A 176 -14.68 -3.31 -16.36
C PHE A 176 -13.49 -3.22 -15.40
N ASP A 177 -12.47 -2.45 -15.73
CA ASP A 177 -11.28 -2.28 -14.88
C ASP A 177 -10.55 -0.96 -15.19
N PHE A 178 -9.37 -0.73 -14.61
CA PHE A 178 -8.46 0.35 -14.94
C PHE A 178 -7.00 -0.03 -14.70
N LYS A 179 -6.11 0.47 -15.57
CA LYS A 179 -4.65 0.27 -15.50
C LYS A 179 -3.90 1.57 -15.26
N ILE A 180 -2.69 1.49 -14.72
CA ILE A 180 -1.85 2.66 -14.46
C ILE A 180 -1.47 3.37 -15.77
N LYS A 181 -1.32 4.70 -15.73
CA LYS A 181 -0.73 5.48 -16.84
C LYS A 181 0.80 5.52 -16.72
N GLY A 182 1.49 5.42 -17.85
CA GLY A 182 2.94 5.26 -17.91
C GLY A 182 3.35 3.83 -18.25
N ASN A 183 4.65 3.57 -18.18
CA ASN A 183 5.22 2.25 -18.37
C ASN A 183 4.94 1.35 -17.16
N GLU A 184 3.81 0.63 -17.20
CA GLU A 184 3.31 -0.22 -16.11
C GLU A 184 4.36 -1.22 -15.63
N ASP A 185 5.03 -1.94 -16.53
CA ASP A 185 6.05 -2.93 -16.18
C ASP A 185 7.22 -2.33 -15.38
N VAL A 186 7.69 -1.15 -15.79
CA VAL A 186 8.75 -0.44 -15.05
C VAL A 186 8.22 0.06 -13.71
N ILE A 187 7.01 0.61 -13.66
CA ILE A 187 6.40 1.08 -12.40
C ILE A 187 6.26 -0.08 -11.41
N GLU A 188 5.63 -1.19 -11.82
CA GLU A 188 5.41 -2.34 -10.93
C GLU A 188 6.72 -2.92 -10.41
N SER A 189 7.75 -3.02 -11.27
CA SER A 189 9.06 -3.58 -10.88
C SER A 189 9.87 -2.70 -9.93
N LYS A 190 9.56 -1.39 -9.86
CA LYS A 190 10.24 -0.44 -8.97
C LYS A 190 9.51 -0.21 -7.65
N MET A 191 8.21 -0.51 -7.58
CA MET A 191 7.45 -0.37 -6.33
C MET A 191 7.75 -1.49 -5.35
N ASP A 192 7.94 -1.12 -4.07
CA ASP A 192 7.96 -2.09 -2.97
C ASP A 192 6.52 -2.49 -2.61
N PHE A 193 5.61 -1.52 -2.63
CA PHE A 193 4.18 -1.70 -2.35
C PHE A 193 3.36 -0.92 -3.35
N MET A 194 2.31 -1.51 -3.90
CA MET A 194 1.40 -0.81 -4.80
C MET A 194 -0.05 -1.25 -4.59
N TYR A 195 -0.94 -0.25 -4.53
CA TYR A 195 -2.35 -0.45 -4.22
C TYR A 195 -3.25 0.15 -5.30
N LYS A 196 -4.19 -0.66 -5.77
CA LYS A 196 -5.33 -0.20 -6.55
C LYS A 196 -6.40 0.30 -5.59
N LEU A 197 -6.76 1.57 -5.66
CA LEU A 197 -7.75 2.19 -4.78
C LEU A 197 -9.14 2.17 -5.42
N GLU A 198 -10.11 1.66 -4.67
CA GLU A 198 -11.52 1.63 -5.06
C GLU A 198 -12.39 2.18 -3.93
N ARG A 199 -13.32 3.08 -4.26
CA ARG A 199 -14.29 3.61 -3.30
C ARG A 199 -15.43 2.61 -3.13
N ILE A 200 -15.85 2.41 -1.89
CA ILE A 200 -17.02 1.61 -1.52
C ILE A 200 -17.92 2.47 -0.63
N ASP A 201 -19.19 2.09 -0.48
CA ASP A 201 -20.23 2.90 0.19
C ASP A 201 -19.77 3.53 1.51
N ASN A 202 -19.01 2.79 2.33
CA ASN A 202 -18.57 3.20 3.66
C ASN A 202 -17.03 3.26 3.80
N GLY A 203 -16.28 3.53 2.73
CA GLY A 203 -14.83 3.64 2.84
C GLY A 203 -14.05 3.38 1.56
N VAL A 204 -12.89 2.77 1.73
CA VAL A 204 -11.94 2.46 0.67
C VAL A 204 -11.57 0.99 0.71
N ARG A 205 -11.54 0.38 -0.46
CA ARG A 205 -10.94 -0.93 -0.71
C ARG A 205 -9.62 -0.71 -1.44
N LEU A 206 -8.51 -1.17 -0.85
CA LEU A 206 -7.22 -1.24 -1.52
C LEU A 206 -6.98 -2.68 -1.97
N ILE A 207 -6.70 -2.89 -3.25
CA ILE A 207 -6.30 -4.20 -3.77
C ILE A 207 -4.79 -4.17 -3.99
N VAL A 208 -4.06 -5.04 -3.29
CA VAL A 208 -2.61 -5.15 -3.42
C VAL A 208 -2.25 -5.58 -4.84
N GLN A 209 -1.44 -4.79 -5.55
CA GLN A 209 -0.92 -5.15 -6.89
C GLN A 209 0.49 -5.71 -6.81
N CYS A 210 1.33 -5.14 -5.95
CA CYS A 210 2.62 -5.70 -5.56
C CYS A 210 2.90 -5.36 -4.09
N ALA A 211 3.66 -6.23 -3.44
CA ALA A 211 4.14 -6.04 -2.08
C ALA A 211 5.40 -6.89 -1.89
N ARG A 212 6.40 -6.34 -1.20
CA ARG A 212 7.58 -7.08 -0.72
C ARG A 212 7.39 -7.65 0.70
N ASP A 213 6.15 -7.69 1.17
CA ASP A 213 5.72 -8.22 2.47
C ASP A 213 4.83 -9.44 2.21
N GLU A 214 5.27 -10.64 2.62
CA GLU A 214 4.52 -11.88 2.41
C GLU A 214 3.14 -11.87 3.09
N ALA A 215 2.94 -11.06 4.13
CA ALA A 215 1.64 -10.90 4.78
C ALA A 215 0.61 -10.15 3.91
N LEU A 216 1.06 -9.53 2.81
CA LEU A 216 0.26 -8.77 1.85
C LEU A 216 0.34 -9.38 0.44
N PRO A 217 -0.21 -10.59 0.19
CA PRO A 217 -0.19 -11.18 -1.14
C PRO A 217 -0.97 -10.34 -2.16
N LYS A 218 -0.50 -10.37 -3.42
CA LYS A 218 -1.18 -9.75 -4.57
C LYS A 218 -2.64 -10.19 -4.66
N GLY A 219 -3.53 -9.25 -4.96
CA GLY A 219 -4.98 -9.45 -5.04
C GLY A 219 -5.71 -9.38 -3.69
N LYS A 220 -5.00 -9.38 -2.55
CA LYS A 220 -5.63 -9.28 -1.23
C LYS A 220 -6.27 -7.90 -1.05
N PRO A 221 -7.58 -7.84 -0.69
CA PRO A 221 -8.21 -6.57 -0.37
C PRO A 221 -7.88 -6.15 1.07
N ILE A 222 -7.60 -4.87 1.25
CA ILE A 222 -7.53 -4.18 2.54
C ILE A 222 -8.70 -3.20 2.58
N PHE A 223 -9.52 -3.27 3.62
CA PHE A 223 -10.68 -2.41 3.79
C PHE A 223 -10.36 -1.35 4.84
N LEU A 224 -10.56 -0.09 4.49
CA LEU A 224 -10.31 1.06 5.37
C LEU A 224 -11.59 1.88 5.46
N THR A 225 -11.96 2.28 6.66
CA THR A 225 -13.15 3.09 6.94
C THR A 225 -12.87 4.07 8.07
N ASP A 226 -13.57 5.20 8.06
CA ASP A 226 -13.61 6.10 9.20
C ASP A 226 -14.31 5.38 10.36
N ILE A 227 -13.63 5.30 11.51
CA ILE A 227 -14.14 4.63 12.70
C ILE A 227 -15.46 5.23 13.19
N ASN A 228 -15.68 6.53 12.99
CA ASN A 228 -16.92 7.20 13.36
C ASN A 228 -18.06 6.81 12.42
N ILE A 229 -17.79 6.72 11.11
CA ILE A 229 -18.78 6.21 10.14
C ILE A 229 -19.14 4.76 10.49
N LEU A 230 -18.15 3.94 10.82
CA LEU A 230 -18.38 2.56 11.26
C LEU A 230 -19.25 2.50 12.52
N LYS A 231 -18.93 3.32 13.54
CA LYS A 231 -19.72 3.43 14.77
C LYS A 231 -21.17 3.84 14.49
N GLN A 232 -21.39 4.86 13.65
CA GLN A 232 -22.75 5.31 13.30
C GLN A 232 -23.55 4.23 12.58
N ASN A 233 -22.92 3.49 11.66
CA ASN A 233 -23.56 2.38 10.97
C ASN A 233 -23.91 1.23 11.91
N ILE A 234 -23.06 0.93 12.90
CA ILE A 234 -23.37 -0.04 13.95
C ILE A 234 -24.55 0.42 14.81
N ILE A 235 -24.53 1.67 15.27
CA ILE A 235 -25.62 2.27 16.08
C ILE A 235 -26.95 2.16 15.32
N LYS A 236 -26.95 2.56 14.04
CA LYS A 236 -28.12 2.46 13.17
C LYS A 236 -28.63 1.02 13.07
N ALA A 237 -27.77 0.07 12.76
CA ALA A 237 -28.15 -1.34 12.60
C ALA A 237 -28.72 -1.95 13.90
N VAL A 238 -28.15 -1.59 15.06
CA VAL A 238 -28.64 -2.07 16.37
C VAL A 238 -29.98 -1.40 16.73
N ASN A 239 -30.17 -0.13 16.42
CA ASN A 239 -31.45 0.55 16.65
C ASN A 239 -32.57 0.03 15.74
N GLU A 240 -32.25 -0.28 14.47
CA GLU A 240 -33.19 -0.90 13.52
C GLU A 240 -33.55 -2.35 13.88
N ASN A 241 -32.62 -3.08 14.52
CA ASN A 241 -32.86 -4.43 15.01
C ASN A 241 -32.25 -4.62 16.43
N PRO A 242 -33.00 -4.29 17.50
CA PRO A 242 -32.49 -4.34 18.87
C PRO A 242 -32.09 -5.72 19.37
N ASN A 243 -32.43 -6.80 18.65
CA ASN A 243 -32.05 -8.17 18.98
C ASN A 243 -31.00 -8.74 18.00
N ILE A 244 -30.34 -7.89 17.21
CA ILE A 244 -29.32 -8.31 16.25
C ILE A 244 -28.18 -9.03 16.97
N SER A 245 -27.81 -10.22 16.48
CA SER A 245 -26.61 -10.90 16.95
C SER A 245 -25.35 -10.30 16.33
N LEU A 246 -24.20 -10.43 17.00
CA LEU A 246 -22.90 -9.99 16.45
C LEU A 246 -22.62 -10.60 15.07
N ARG A 247 -23.02 -11.86 14.86
CA ARG A 247 -22.93 -12.54 13.57
C ARG A 247 -23.82 -11.91 12.50
N GLU A 248 -25.03 -11.49 12.85
CA GLU A 248 -25.94 -10.80 11.93
C GLU A 248 -25.45 -9.37 11.66
N LEU A 249 -24.95 -8.67 12.67
CA LEU A 249 -24.35 -7.33 12.55
C LEU A 249 -23.20 -7.33 11.54
N LYS A 250 -22.27 -8.29 11.63
CA LYS A 250 -21.17 -8.49 10.67
C LYS A 250 -21.62 -8.92 9.28
N LYS A 251 -22.90 -9.18 9.05
CA LYS A 251 -23.47 -9.48 7.73
C LYS A 251 -24.29 -8.35 7.16
N VAL A 252 -24.53 -7.28 7.92
CA VAL A 252 -25.20 -6.09 7.43
C VAL A 252 -24.40 -5.52 6.26
N LYS A 253 -25.10 -5.17 5.18
CA LYS A 253 -24.48 -4.59 3.99
C LYS A 253 -23.69 -3.33 4.39
N GLY A 254 -22.43 -3.27 3.96
CA GLY A 254 -21.54 -2.15 4.29
C GLY A 254 -20.81 -2.26 5.64
N LEU A 255 -21.14 -3.27 6.48
CA LEU A 255 -20.39 -3.61 7.69
C LEU A 255 -19.55 -4.88 7.52
N SER A 256 -19.96 -5.79 6.64
CA SER A 256 -19.31 -7.09 6.48
C SER A 256 -17.80 -7.07 6.22
N PRO A 257 -17.23 -6.11 5.45
CA PRO A 257 -15.79 -6.06 5.25
C PRO A 257 -15.00 -5.71 6.52
N TYR A 258 -15.65 -5.13 7.53
CA TYR A 258 -15.02 -4.56 8.74
C TYR A 258 -15.21 -5.44 9.97
N SER A 259 -15.24 -6.76 9.77
CA SER A 259 -15.58 -7.72 10.84
C SER A 259 -14.63 -7.64 12.04
N GLN A 260 -13.34 -7.35 11.80
CA GLN A 260 -12.34 -7.25 12.85
C GLN A 260 -12.45 -5.92 13.60
N GLU A 261 -12.67 -4.83 12.88
CA GLU A 261 -12.86 -3.49 13.43
C GLU A 261 -14.13 -3.43 14.30
N ILE A 262 -15.19 -4.14 13.88
CA ILE A 262 -16.40 -4.32 14.69
C ILE A 262 -16.08 -5.05 16.01
N ASP A 263 -15.21 -6.06 16.00
CA ASP A 263 -14.81 -6.76 17.23
C ASP A 263 -14.02 -5.83 18.17
N ASN A 264 -13.14 -5.00 17.61
CA ASN A 264 -12.33 -4.05 18.38
C ASN A 264 -13.18 -2.96 19.06
N LEU A 265 -14.42 -2.73 18.59
CA LEU A 265 -15.38 -1.79 19.20
C LEU A 265 -16.18 -2.38 20.37
N LYS A 266 -16.04 -3.68 20.64
CA LYS A 266 -16.67 -4.33 21.81
C LYS A 266 -16.09 -3.75 23.11
N GLY A 267 -16.96 -3.42 24.06
CA GLY A 267 -16.58 -2.79 25.32
C GLY A 267 -16.46 -1.27 25.26
N THR A 268 -16.40 -0.69 24.05
CA THR A 268 -16.33 0.76 23.85
C THR A 268 -17.61 1.32 23.25
N LEU A 269 -18.19 0.63 22.26
CA LEU A 269 -19.45 1.03 21.62
C LEU A 269 -20.63 0.14 22.02
N TYR A 270 -20.37 -1.15 22.22
CA TYR A 270 -21.41 -2.14 22.50
C TYR A 270 -20.91 -3.24 23.42
N LEU A 271 -21.86 -3.94 24.05
CA LEU A 271 -21.65 -5.14 24.86
C LEU A 271 -22.46 -6.32 24.32
N ILE A 272 -22.14 -7.52 24.78
CA ILE A 272 -22.97 -8.71 24.55
C ILE A 272 -23.94 -8.83 25.72
N GLU A 273 -25.23 -8.54 25.49
CA GLU A 273 -26.27 -8.56 26.52
C GLU A 273 -26.63 -9.99 26.93
N LYS A 274 -26.79 -10.87 25.95
CA LYS A 274 -27.24 -12.25 26.17
C LYS A 274 -26.69 -13.18 25.10
N THR A 275 -26.44 -14.42 25.52
CA THR A 275 -26.07 -15.51 24.62
C THR A 275 -27.24 -16.48 24.54
N LYS A 276 -27.96 -16.51 23.42
CA LYS A 276 -29.08 -17.44 23.20
C LYS A 276 -28.58 -18.72 22.52
N ASN A 277 -28.94 -19.90 23.03
CA ASN A 277 -28.61 -21.18 22.39
C ASN A 277 -29.52 -21.54 21.19
N GLU A 278 -30.32 -20.59 20.72
CA GLU A 278 -31.32 -20.81 19.66
C GLU A 278 -30.73 -20.52 18.29
N GLY A 279 -30.09 -21.54 17.70
CA GLY A 279 -29.79 -21.57 16.28
C GLY A 279 -30.17 -22.92 15.69
N LYS A 280 -30.61 -22.95 14.43
CA LYS A 280 -30.89 -24.18 13.65
C LYS A 280 -29.71 -25.19 13.58
N LYS A 281 -28.56 -24.88 14.20
CA LYS A 281 -27.34 -25.71 14.30
C LYS A 281 -26.65 -25.63 15.69
N GLY A 282 -27.35 -25.21 16.74
CA GLY A 282 -26.80 -25.19 18.13
C GLY A 282 -25.67 -24.19 18.40
N GLN A 283 -25.40 -23.23 17.50
CA GLN A 283 -24.40 -22.20 17.76
C GLN A 283 -24.99 -21.04 18.60
N PRO A 284 -24.33 -20.63 19.70
CA PRO A 284 -24.79 -19.53 20.53
C PRO A 284 -24.86 -18.20 19.74
N ARG A 285 -25.98 -17.48 19.88
CA ARG A 285 -26.20 -16.14 19.34
C ARG A 285 -25.89 -15.10 20.42
N GLN A 286 -24.83 -14.34 20.22
CA GLN A 286 -24.44 -13.22 21.07
C GLN A 286 -25.18 -11.96 20.63
N VAL A 287 -26.21 -11.56 21.37
CA VAL A 287 -27.02 -10.36 21.06
C VAL A 287 -26.25 -9.12 21.48
N VAL A 288 -26.16 -8.15 20.57
CA VAL A 288 -25.44 -6.90 20.75
C VAL A 288 -26.36 -5.85 21.38
N LYS A 289 -25.83 -5.08 22.34
CA LYS A 289 -26.49 -3.92 22.94
C LYS A 289 -25.53 -2.74 22.98
N LEU A 290 -25.97 -1.56 22.54
CA LEU A 290 -25.18 -0.33 22.62
C LEU A 290 -24.90 0.04 24.09
N ILE A 291 -23.72 0.61 24.35
CA ILE A 291 -23.34 1.17 25.65
C ILE A 291 -23.97 2.55 25.82
#